data_AF-A0A183FIS5-F1
#
_entry.id   AF-A0A183FIS5-F1
#
_cell.length_a   1.000
_cell.length_b   1.000
_cell.length_c   1.000
_cell.angle_alpha   90.00
_cell.angle_beta   90.00
_cell.angle_gamma   90.00
#
_symmetry.space_group_name_H-M   'P 1'
#
loop_
_entity.id
_entity.type
_entity.pdbx_description
1 polymer ?
#
loop_
_entity_poly.entity_id
_entity_poly.type
_entity_poly.pdbx_seq_one_letter_code
_entity_poly.pdbx_strand_id
1 'polypeptide(L)' 'LPEHHRSNKSLPSPFTVLITSPVPDGTLVTVAAGNDETPSGEVRHDTAKVVRQVARFSDLRFVGKSGRGESSIGSRSIA' A
#
# COMPACT_ATOMS: atom_id res chain seq x y z
N LEU A 1 9.24 -0.55 -1.32
CA LEU A 1 8.46 -1.59 -2.03
C LEU A 1 9.35 -2.21 -3.10
N PRO A 2 9.17 -3.48 -3.50
CA PRO A 2 9.90 -4.06 -4.62
C PRO A 2 9.63 -3.28 -5.92
N GLU A 3 10.64 -3.15 -6.78
CA GLU A 3 10.51 -2.44 -8.08
C GLU A 3 9.55 -3.16 -9.03
N HIS A 4 9.64 -4.49 -9.08
CA HIS A 4 8.73 -5.36 -9.81
C HIS A 4 8.18 -6.43 -8.86
N HIS A 5 6.86 -6.60 -8.86
CA HIS A 5 6.19 -7.59 -8.03
C HIS A 5 5.12 -8.34 -8.82
N ARG A 6 5.02 -9.64 -8.60
CA ARG A 6 3.97 -10.45 -9.21
C ARG A 6 2.62 -10.08 -8.60
N SER A 7 1.63 -9.81 -9.44
CA SER A 7 0.27 -9.50 -8.98
C SER A 7 -0.29 -10.58 -8.04
N ASN A 8 -1.01 -10.13 -7.01
CA ASN A 8 -1.61 -10.95 -5.95
C ASN A 8 -0.63 -11.89 -5.20
N LYS A 9 0.69 -11.67 -5.33
CA LYS A 9 1.70 -12.34 -4.51
C LYS A 9 1.90 -11.55 -3.22
N SER A 10 2.20 -12.24 -2.12
CA SER A 10 2.64 -11.60 -0.88
C SER A 10 3.92 -10.81 -1.11
N LEU A 11 4.02 -9.62 -0.52
CA LEU A 11 5.25 -8.82 -0.52
C LEU A 11 6.37 -9.60 0.22
N PRO A 12 7.64 -9.39 -0.16
CA PRO A 12 8.79 -10.04 0.50
C PRO A 12 8.95 -9.62 1.96
N SER A 13 8.42 -8.45 2.32
CA SER A 13 8.39 -7.91 3.68
C SER A 13 7.04 -7.22 3.95
N PRO A 14 6.58 -7.14 5.21
CA PRO A 14 5.37 -6.40 5.55
C PRO A 14 5.44 -4.94 5.09
N PHE A 15 4.35 -4.44 4.51
CA PHE A 15 4.22 -3.01 4.24
C PHE A 15 3.90 -2.28 5.55
N THR A 16 4.64 -1.21 5.83
CA THR A 16 4.54 -0.47 7.10
C THR A 16 4.59 1.02 6.79
N VAL A 17 3.65 1.77 7.37
CA VAL A 17 3.62 3.23 7.31
C VAL A 17 4.05 3.78 8.66
N LEU A 18 5.10 4.60 8.65
CA LEU A 18 5.53 5.39 9.80
C LEU A 18 4.90 6.78 9.69
N ILE A 19 4.34 7.27 10.79
CA ILE A 19 3.69 8.57 10.86
C ILE A 19 4.58 9.50 11.70
N THR A 20 4.94 10.65 11.13
CA THR A 20 5.88 11.60 11.77
C THR A 20 5.18 12.60 12.69
N SER A 21 3.86 12.77 12.54
CA SER A 21 3.02 13.60 13.41
C SER A 21 2.16 12.70 14.31
N PRO A 22 1.82 13.13 15.54
CA PRO A 22 0.97 12.33 16.42
C PRO A 22 -0.40 12.03 15.78
N VAL A 23 -0.71 10.75 15.61
CA VAL A 23 -2.01 10.21 15.22
C VAL A 23 -2.52 9.25 16.30
N PRO A 24 -3.80 9.32 16.72
CA PRO A 24 -4.34 8.41 17.72
C PRO A 24 -4.22 6.94 17.31
N ASP A 25 -3.86 6.09 18.27
CA ASP A 25 -3.90 4.64 18.09
C ASP A 25 -5.33 4.18 17.72
N GLY A 26 -5.42 3.20 16.82
CA GLY A 26 -6.68 2.72 16.26
C GLY A 26 -7.16 3.46 15.02
N THR A 27 -6.55 4.59 14.65
CA THR A 27 -6.82 5.28 13.38
C THR A 27 -6.60 4.33 12.20
N LEU A 28 -7.53 4.31 11.24
CA LEU A 28 -7.40 3.47 10.05
C LEU A 28 -6.54 4.15 8.99
N VAL A 29 -5.61 3.40 8.41
CA VAL A 29 -4.83 3.78 7.24
C VAL A 29 -5.20 2.84 6.11
N THR A 30 -5.56 3.40 4.96
CA THR A 30 -5.90 2.65 3.75
C THR A 30 -4.90 2.95 2.62
N VAL A 31 -4.55 1.94 1.81
CA VAL A 31 -3.62 2.05 0.69
C VAL A 31 -4.37 1.86 -0.63
N ALA A 32 -4.35 2.88 -1.48
CA ALA A 32 -4.80 2.78 -2.86
C ALA A 32 -3.61 2.74 -3.81
N ALA A 33 -3.82 2.15 -5.00
CA ALA A 33 -2.85 2.17 -6.09
C ALA A 33 -3.58 2.40 -7.41
N GLY A 34 -2.94 3.10 -8.34
CA GLY A 34 -3.47 3.38 -9.68
C GLY A 34 -2.38 3.91 -10.60
N ASN A 35 -2.64 3.85 -11.90
CA ASN A 35 -1.81 4.40 -12.98
C ASN A 35 -2.72 4.86 -14.13
N ASP A 36 -2.14 5.41 -15.20
CA ASP A 36 -2.91 5.95 -16.33
C ASP A 36 -3.73 4.88 -17.08
N GLU A 37 -3.25 3.63 -17.15
CA GLU A 37 -3.98 2.51 -17.76
C GLU A 37 -5.03 1.91 -16.81
N THR A 38 -4.74 1.92 -15.50
CA THR A 38 -5.59 1.38 -14.43
C THR A 38 -5.71 2.40 -13.30
N PRO A 39 -6.60 3.41 -13.42
CA PRO A 39 -6.71 4.49 -12.43
C PRO A 39 -7.13 4.02 -11.03
N SER A 40 -7.84 2.90 -10.97
CA SER A 40 -8.25 2.23 -9.72
C SER A 40 -7.73 0.79 -9.76
N GLY A 41 -6.49 0.61 -9.33
CA GLY A 41 -5.87 -0.70 -9.19
C GLY A 41 -6.40 -1.42 -7.96
N GLU A 42 -6.80 -2.68 -8.12
CA GLU A 42 -7.23 -3.49 -6.99
C GLU A 42 -6.05 -3.73 -6.02
N VAL A 43 -6.29 -3.45 -4.74
CA VAL A 43 -5.39 -3.72 -3.62
C VAL A 43 -6.14 -4.59 -2.61
N ARG A 44 -5.48 -5.61 -2.07
CA ARG A 44 -6.04 -6.51 -1.05
C ARG A 44 -5.33 -6.32 0.28
N HIS A 45 -6.08 -6.49 1.37
CA HIS A 45 -5.62 -6.22 2.74
C HIS A 45 -5.03 -4.81 2.86
N ASP A 46 -5.74 -3.87 2.27
CA ASP A 46 -5.36 -2.48 2.04
C ASP A 46 -5.56 -1.58 3.26
N THR A 47 -6.01 -2.13 4.39
CA THR A 47 -6.34 -1.35 5.60
C THR A 47 -5.56 -1.87 6.81
N ALA A 48 -5.01 -0.97 7.61
CA ALA A 48 -4.33 -1.26 8.87
C ALA A 48 -4.65 -0.21 9.93
N LYS A 49 -4.48 -0.56 11.22
CA LYS A 49 -4.61 0.38 12.34
C LYS A 49 -3.27 0.99 12.69
N VAL A 50 -3.26 2.27 13.04
CA VAL A 50 -2.12 2.93 13.68
C VAL A 50 -1.95 2.39 15.10
N VAL A 51 -0.73 2.01 15.45
CA VAL A 51 -0.31 1.69 16.82
C VAL A 51 1.08 2.26 17.03
N ARG A 52 1.24 3.15 18.01
CA ARG A 52 2.51 3.85 18.29
C ARG A 52 3.11 4.51 17.03
N GLN A 53 2.27 5.25 16.30
CA GLN A 53 2.63 5.94 15.05
C GLN A 53 3.05 5.02 13.89
N VAL A 54 2.71 3.73 13.97
CA VAL A 54 3.03 2.75 12.93
C VAL A 54 1.77 2.02 12.50
N ALA A 55 1.46 2.01 11.20
CA ALA A 55 0.44 1.14 10.63
C ALA A 55 1.11 0.01 9.85
N ARG A 56 1.02 -1.22 10.37
CA ARG A 56 1.59 -2.42 9.75
C ARG A 56 0.51 -3.23 9.05
N PHE A 57 0.63 -3.41 7.75
CA PHE A 57 -0.35 -4.12 6.94
C PHE A 57 -0.06 -5.62 6.95
N SER A 58 -1.10 -6.40 7.22
CA SER A 58 -1.03 -7.87 7.20
C SER A 58 -1.22 -8.35 5.77
N ASP A 59 -0.13 -8.70 5.11
CA ASP A 59 -0.15 -9.28 3.76
C ASP A 59 -0.83 -8.38 2.70
N LEU A 60 -0.46 -7.09 2.66
CA LEU A 60 -0.87 -6.17 1.59
C LEU A 60 -0.48 -6.74 0.23
N ARG A 61 -1.41 -6.73 -0.74
CA ARG A 61 -1.15 -7.20 -2.11
C ARG A 61 -1.66 -6.23 -3.16
N PHE A 62 -0.85 -6.00 -4.18
CA PHE A 62 -1.25 -5.31 -5.40
C PHE A 62 -1.75 -6.35 -6.40
N VAL A 63 -2.99 -6.20 -6.86
CA VAL A 63 -3.63 -7.10 -7.85
C VAL A 63 -3.65 -6.45 -9.23
N GLY A 64 -3.87 -5.12 -9.28
CA GLY A 64 -3.77 -4.33 -10.51
C GLY A 64 -2.39 -4.44 -11.19
N LYS A 65 -2.37 -4.28 -12.52
CA LYS A 65 -1.14 -4.24 -13.32
C LYS A 65 -0.69 -2.79 -13.52
N SER A 66 0.61 -2.53 -13.48
CA SER A 66 1.15 -1.19 -13.75
C SER A 66 1.21 -0.82 -15.23
N GLY A 67 1.09 -1.79 -16.13
CA GLY A 67 1.30 -1.58 -17.57
C GLY A 67 2.70 -2.01 -18.02
N ARG A 68 2.95 -2.00 -19.33
CA ARG A 68 4.27 -2.37 -19.87
C ARG A 68 5.23 -1.18 -19.73
N GLY A 69 6.20 -1.29 -18.82
CA GLY A 69 7.28 -0.31 -18.65
C GLY A 69 7.09 0.68 -17.49
N GLU A 70 5.92 0.67 -16.84
CA GLU A 70 5.62 1.53 -15.70
C GLU A 70 5.92 0.82 -14.36
N SER A 71 6.74 1.45 -13.51
CA SER A 71 6.98 0.99 -12.14
C SER A 71 5.77 1.31 -11.26
N SER A 72 5.34 0.41 -10.38
CA SER A 72 4.11 0.55 -9.57
C SER A 72 4.16 1.63 -8.47
N ILE A 73 5.06 2.61 -8.54
CA ILE A 73 5.25 3.61 -7.49
C ILE A 73 4.15 4.68 -7.58
N GLY A 74 3.06 4.41 -6.86
CA GLY A 74 1.94 5.32 -6.69
C GLY A 74 1.33 5.24 -5.29
N SER A 75 2.14 5.16 -4.23
CA SER A 75 1.62 5.28 -2.86
C SER A 75 1.51 6.75 -2.48
N ARG A 76 0.39 7.39 -2.84
CA ARG A 76 -0.07 8.60 -2.14
C ARG A 76 -0.70 8.16 -0.83
N SER A 77 0.04 8.25 0.27
CA SER A 77 -0.55 8.21 1.60
C SER A 77 -1.37 9.48 1.78
N ILE A 78 -2.69 9.35 1.85
CA ILE A 78 -3.55 10.37 2.46
C ILE A 78 -3.45 10.19 3.98
N ALA A 79 -3.07 11.27 4.65
CA ALA A 79 -3.13 11.41 6.09
C ALA A 79 -4.58 11.51 6.57
#